data_AF-A0A923PX22-F1
#
_entry.id   AF-A0A923PX22-F1
#
_cell.length_a   1.000
_cell.length_b   1.000
_cell.length_c   1.000
_cell.angle_alpha   90.00
_cell.angle_beta   90.00
_cell.angle_gamma   90.00
#
_symmetry.space_group_name_H-M   'P 1'
#
loop_
_entity.id
_entity.type
_entity.pdbx_description
1 polymer ?
#
loop_
_entity_poly.entity_id
_entity_poly.type
_entity_poly.pdbx_seq_one_letter_code
_entity_poly.pdbx_strand_id
1 'polypeptide(L)'
;MSTTTADSTPMSDLRELLKRCSPPTYAAAFQYRQTRDPAYLPAIIYGVIERFVERSLRSKLQAPAEEVRLIEDLSLDSLTLTELVILVEETLQLSLHPDELPRLRTLADLHHFIAAKLK
;
A
#
# COMPACT_ATOMS: atom_id res chain seq x y z
N MET A 1 -29.25 21.88 8.68
CA MET A 1 -29.77 20.51 8.82
C MET A 1 -29.66 19.84 7.47
N SER A 2 -28.89 18.75 7.39
CA SER A 2 -28.99 17.60 6.47
C SER A 2 -27.63 16.89 6.42
N THR A 3 -27.41 16.03 7.40
CA THR A 3 -26.36 15.01 7.44
C THR A 3 -26.79 13.86 6.54
N THR A 4 -26.23 13.77 5.33
CA THR A 4 -26.27 12.52 4.56
C THR A 4 -25.00 11.75 4.90
N THR A 5 -25.09 10.95 5.95
CA THR A 5 -24.12 9.91 6.28
C THR A 5 -24.16 8.91 5.13
N ALA A 6 -23.11 8.86 4.33
CA ALA A 6 -22.95 7.82 3.32
C ALA A 6 -22.86 6.47 4.04
N ASP A 7 -23.88 5.65 3.84
CA ASP A 7 -23.87 4.22 4.11
C ASP A 7 -22.90 3.55 3.11
N SER A 8 -21.61 3.80 3.25
CA SER A 8 -20.59 3.08 2.51
C SER A 8 -20.22 1.85 3.34
N THR A 9 -20.60 0.67 2.87
CA THR A 9 -20.10 -0.59 3.43
C THR A 9 -18.58 -0.61 3.27
N PRO A 10 -17.77 -1.05 4.27
CA PRO A 10 -16.30 -0.99 4.23
C PRO A 10 -15.66 -1.64 3.00
N MET A 11 -16.39 -2.54 2.34
CA MET A 11 -15.97 -3.24 1.12
C MET A 11 -16.15 -2.39 -0.15
N SER A 12 -17.14 -1.49 -0.17
CA SER A 12 -17.35 -0.50 -1.23
C SER A 12 -16.26 0.58 -1.19
N ASP A 13 -15.87 1.03 0.00
CA ASP A 13 -14.76 1.98 0.18
C ASP A 13 -13.44 1.38 -0.28
N LEU A 14 -13.17 0.09 0.02
CA LEU A 14 -11.97 -0.60 -0.45
C LEU A 14 -11.90 -0.63 -1.99
N ARG A 15 -13.03 -0.87 -2.65
CA ARG A 15 -13.10 -0.91 -4.12
C ARG A 15 -12.83 0.47 -4.72
N GLU A 16 -13.39 1.52 -4.13
CA GLU A 16 -13.12 2.90 -4.55
C GLU A 16 -11.66 3.31 -4.32
N LEU A 17 -11.08 2.94 -3.18
CA LEU A 17 -9.70 3.22 -2.81
C LEU A 17 -8.71 2.60 -3.80
N LEU A 18 -8.93 1.32 -4.16
CA LEU A 18 -8.07 0.54 -5.04
C LEU A 18 -8.50 0.54 -6.51
N LYS A 19 -9.41 1.43 -6.93
CA LYS A 19 -9.93 1.47 -8.32
C LYS A 19 -8.87 1.73 -9.40
N ARG A 20 -7.73 2.32 -9.02
CA ARG A 20 -6.57 2.56 -9.89
C ARG A 20 -5.46 1.51 -9.73
N CYS A 21 -5.64 0.55 -8.83
CA CYS A 21 -4.72 -0.55 -8.63
C CYS A 21 -5.12 -1.72 -9.52
N SER A 22 -4.22 -2.69 -9.67
CA SER A 22 -4.50 -3.88 -10.48
C SER A 22 -5.56 -4.79 -9.83
N PRO A 23 -6.32 -5.58 -10.61
CA PRO A 23 -7.25 -6.58 -10.07
C PRO A 23 -6.66 -7.52 -9.00
N PRO A 24 -5.44 -8.07 -9.13
CA PRO A 24 -4.87 -8.92 -8.09
C PRO A 24 -4.57 -8.16 -6.80
N THR A 25 -4.26 -6.85 -6.87
CA THR A 25 -4.09 -6.00 -5.68
C THR A 25 -5.38 -5.90 -4.89
N TYR A 26 -6.50 -5.63 -5.58
CA TYR A 26 -7.82 -5.59 -4.93
C TYR A 26 -8.20 -6.94 -4.33
N ALA A 27 -8.01 -8.04 -5.08
CA ALA A 27 -8.30 -9.37 -4.57
C ALA A 27 -7.50 -9.70 -3.30
N ALA A 28 -6.20 -9.39 -3.27
CA ALA A 28 -5.36 -9.59 -2.10
C ALA A 28 -5.81 -8.72 -0.92
N ALA A 29 -6.09 -7.44 -1.16
CA ALA A 29 -6.57 -6.53 -0.11
C ALA A 29 -7.94 -6.96 0.45
N PHE A 30 -8.81 -7.44 -0.42
CA PHE A 30 -10.11 -7.98 -0.04
C PHE A 30 -9.95 -9.21 0.86
N GLN A 31 -9.12 -10.18 0.44
CA GLN A 31 -8.85 -11.38 1.24
C GLN A 31 -8.16 -11.04 2.57
N TYR A 32 -7.22 -10.10 2.56
CA TYR A 32 -6.58 -9.62 3.78
C TYR A 32 -7.59 -9.01 4.77
N ARG A 33 -8.54 -8.19 4.30
CA ARG A 33 -9.55 -7.61 5.19
C ARG A 33 -10.47 -8.67 5.81
N GLN A 34 -10.70 -9.79 5.14
CA GLN A 34 -11.51 -10.89 5.67
C GLN A 34 -10.73 -11.82 6.62
N THR A 35 -9.48 -12.11 6.30
CA THR A 35 -8.68 -13.16 6.97
C THR A 35 -7.65 -12.62 7.94
N ARG A 36 -7.22 -11.36 7.77
CA ARG A 36 -6.03 -10.75 8.37
C ARG A 36 -4.74 -11.54 8.12
N ASP A 37 -4.71 -12.34 7.05
CA ASP A 37 -3.56 -13.20 6.73
C ASP A 37 -2.42 -12.39 6.09
N PRO A 38 -1.22 -12.35 6.70
CA PRO A 38 -0.10 -11.57 6.21
C PRO A 38 0.46 -12.06 4.86
N ALA A 39 0.10 -13.26 4.39
CA ALA A 39 0.49 -13.77 3.07
C ALA A 39 -0.04 -12.91 1.91
N TYR A 40 -1.11 -12.14 2.13
CA TYR A 40 -1.66 -11.23 1.13
C TYR A 40 -0.93 -9.87 1.06
N LEU A 41 -0.19 -9.49 2.10
CA LEU A 41 0.53 -8.21 2.17
C LEU A 41 1.46 -7.94 0.99
N PRO A 42 2.35 -8.86 0.56
CA PRO A 42 3.25 -8.57 -0.55
C PRO A 42 2.45 -8.20 -1.82
N ALA A 43 1.39 -8.95 -2.16
CA ALA A 43 0.57 -8.64 -3.33
C ALA A 43 -0.14 -7.27 -3.24
N ILE A 44 -0.52 -6.85 -2.03
CA ILE A 44 -1.10 -5.52 -1.79
C ILE A 44 -0.03 -4.45 -1.95
N ILE A 45 1.10 -4.60 -1.27
CA ILE A 45 2.17 -3.60 -1.21
C ILE A 45 2.77 -3.38 -2.61
N TYR A 46 3.15 -4.45 -3.32
CA TYR A 46 3.65 -4.33 -4.68
C TYR A 46 2.64 -3.68 -5.62
N GLY A 47 1.37 -4.07 -5.52
CA GLY A 47 0.31 -3.52 -6.35
C GLY A 47 0.02 -2.04 -6.09
N VAL A 48 0.11 -1.61 -4.83
CA VAL A 48 -0.02 -0.19 -4.45
C VAL A 48 1.18 0.60 -4.94
N ILE A 49 2.40 0.10 -4.80
CA ILE A 49 3.62 0.76 -5.29
C ILE A 49 3.60 0.88 -6.81
N GLU A 50 3.23 -0.18 -7.52
CA GLU A 50 3.17 -0.21 -8.98
C GLU A 50 2.27 0.90 -9.58
N ARG A 51 1.25 1.34 -8.83
CA ARG A 51 0.37 2.45 -9.21
C ARG A 51 1.10 3.79 -9.27
N PHE A 52 2.10 4.01 -8.41
CA PHE A 52 2.88 5.25 -8.35
C PHE A 52 4.17 5.19 -9.18
N VAL A 53 4.59 3.99 -9.56
CA VAL A 53 5.83 3.76 -10.31
C VAL A 53 5.58 3.80 -11.82
N GLU A 54 6.46 4.53 -12.52
CA GLU A 54 6.46 4.59 -13.98
C GLU A 54 6.63 3.20 -14.61
N ARG A 55 5.99 2.95 -15.75
CA ARG A 55 6.01 1.63 -16.42
C ARG A 55 7.41 1.07 -16.65
N SER A 56 8.38 1.93 -16.98
CA SER A 56 9.77 1.55 -17.21
C SER A 56 10.49 1.06 -15.95
N LEU A 57 10.07 1.51 -14.76
CA LEU A 57 10.67 1.16 -13.48
C LEU A 57 9.99 -0.04 -12.81
N ARG A 58 8.81 -0.46 -13.30
CA ARG A 58 8.08 -1.63 -12.75
C ARG A 58 8.87 -2.93 -12.83
N SER A 59 9.78 -3.06 -13.80
CA SER A 59 10.70 -4.20 -13.87
C SER A 59 11.59 -4.32 -12.63
N LYS A 60 11.89 -3.21 -11.95
CA LYS A 60 12.64 -3.22 -10.67
C LYS A 60 11.84 -3.82 -9.51
N LEU A 61 10.50 -3.84 -9.61
CA LEU A 61 9.64 -4.48 -8.62
C LEU A 61 9.58 -6.01 -8.79
N GLN A 62 10.21 -6.56 -9.84
CA GLN A 62 10.32 -8.01 -10.03
C GLN A 62 11.45 -8.58 -9.17
N ALA A 63 11.16 -9.65 -8.44
CA ALA A 63 11.96 -10.13 -7.31
C ALA A 63 13.41 -10.58 -7.66
N PRO A 64 14.36 -10.46 -6.71
CA PRO A 64 14.20 -9.85 -5.38
C PRO A 64 14.35 -8.33 -5.44
N ALA A 65 13.27 -7.62 -5.09
CA ALA A 65 13.21 -6.17 -5.13
C ALA A 65 13.44 -5.53 -3.75
N GLU A 66 13.91 -6.31 -2.76
CA GLU A 66 14.00 -5.89 -1.36
C GLU A 66 14.93 -4.69 -1.15
N GLU A 67 16.03 -4.61 -1.90
CA GLU A 67 17.03 -3.53 -1.84
C GLU A 67 16.62 -2.27 -2.60
N VAL A 68 15.53 -2.33 -3.37
CA VAL A 68 15.05 -1.22 -4.19
C VAL A 68 14.67 -0.05 -3.30
N ARG A 69 15.33 1.09 -3.55
CA ARG A 69 15.06 2.33 -2.82
C ARG A 69 13.83 3.02 -3.39
N LEU A 70 12.87 3.33 -2.54
CA LEU A 70 11.61 3.95 -2.96
C LEU A 70 11.86 5.30 -3.65
N ILE A 71 12.76 6.11 -3.13
CA ILE A 71 13.07 7.43 -3.71
C ILE A 71 14.04 7.29 -4.89
N GLU A 72 15.19 6.64 -4.68
CA GLU A 72 16.27 6.66 -5.67
C GLU A 72 16.06 5.70 -6.84
N ASP A 73 15.49 4.52 -6.60
CA ASP A 73 15.31 3.52 -7.66
C ASP A 73 13.99 3.63 -8.40
N LEU A 74 12.93 4.02 -7.69
CA LEU A 74 11.57 4.14 -8.21
C LEU A 74 11.17 5.58 -8.51
N SER A 75 12.06 6.55 -8.28
CA SER A 75 11.84 7.98 -8.48
C SER A 75 10.58 8.51 -7.76
N LEU A 76 10.29 7.99 -6.56
CA LEU A 76 9.17 8.48 -5.76
C LEU A 76 9.57 9.73 -4.97
N ASP A 77 8.84 10.81 -5.17
CA ASP A 77 9.01 12.03 -4.38
C ASP A 77 8.41 11.90 -2.97
N SER A 78 8.77 12.83 -2.07
CA SER A 78 8.25 12.86 -0.69
C SER A 78 6.72 12.96 -0.62
N LEU A 79 6.10 13.67 -1.56
CA LEU A 79 4.65 13.75 -1.69
C LEU A 79 4.05 12.38 -2.08
N THR A 80 4.65 11.72 -3.06
CA THR A 80 4.21 10.41 -3.54
C THR A 80 4.36 9.33 -2.47
N LEU A 81 5.45 9.37 -1.69
CA LEU A 81 5.63 8.50 -0.53
C LEU A 81 4.52 8.70 0.51
N THR A 82 4.15 9.95 0.76
CA THR A 82 3.06 10.28 1.70
C THR A 82 1.73 9.73 1.19
N GLU A 83 1.40 9.94 -0.09
CA GLU A 83 0.18 9.37 -0.69
C GLU A 83 0.18 7.84 -0.70
N LEU A 84 1.34 7.23 -0.92
CA LEU A 84 1.52 5.79 -0.88
C LEU A 84 1.23 5.24 0.51
N VAL A 85 1.80 5.86 1.54
CA VAL A 85 1.61 5.47 2.95
C VAL A 85 0.14 5.61 3.32
N ILE A 86 -0.50 6.73 3.00
CA ILE A 86 -1.94 6.93 3.26
C ILE A 86 -2.76 5.83 2.57
N LEU A 87 -2.44 5.50 1.31
CA LEU A 87 -3.15 4.44 0.60
C LEU A 87 -2.96 3.06 1.24
N VAL A 88 -1.77 2.75 1.72
CA VAL A 88 -1.47 1.50 2.44
C VAL A 88 -2.21 1.46 3.78
N GLU A 89 -2.20 2.54 4.55
CA GLU A 89 -2.93 2.68 5.82
C GLU A 89 -4.42 2.42 5.65
N GLU A 90 -5.04 3.12 4.71
CA GLU A 90 -6.46 2.98 4.41
C GLU A 90 -6.77 1.55 3.93
N THR A 91 -5.92 0.96 3.08
CA THR A 91 -6.12 -0.40 2.56
C THR A 91 -6.07 -1.44 3.67
N LEU A 92 -5.04 -1.38 4.51
CA LEU A 92 -4.75 -2.36 5.55
C LEU A 92 -5.48 -2.04 6.87
N GLN A 93 -6.16 -0.90 6.97
CA GLN A 93 -6.81 -0.36 8.17
C GLN A 93 -5.83 -0.25 9.35
N LEU A 94 -4.70 0.43 9.09
CA LEU A 94 -3.61 0.65 10.04
C LEU A 94 -3.45 2.15 10.30
N SER A 95 -2.68 2.48 11.34
CA SER A 95 -2.19 3.84 11.55
C SER A 95 -0.66 3.83 11.70
N LEU A 96 -0.01 4.67 10.91
CA LEU A 96 1.43 4.85 10.86
C LEU A 96 1.78 6.20 11.49
N HIS A 97 2.80 6.20 12.33
CA HIS A 97 3.25 7.42 12.99
C HIS A 97 4.15 8.22 12.04
N PRO A 98 4.11 9.56 12.04
CA PRO A 98 4.94 10.38 11.16
C PRO A 98 6.45 10.13 11.34
N ASP A 99 6.89 9.75 12.55
CA ASP A 99 8.27 9.33 12.84
C ASP A 99 8.71 8.05 12.13
N GLU A 100 7.77 7.26 11.62
CA GLU A 100 8.04 5.99 10.96
C GLU A 100 8.24 6.16 9.45
N LEU A 101 7.68 7.22 8.83
CA LEU A 101 7.85 7.56 7.42
C LEU A 101 9.32 7.65 6.97
N PRO A 102 10.23 8.38 7.67
CA PRO A 102 11.63 8.48 7.25
C PRO A 102 12.41 7.15 7.35
N ARG A 103 11.84 6.12 8.00
CA ARG A 103 12.40 4.77 8.06
C ARG A 103 12.06 3.94 6.82
N LEU A 104 11.02 4.31 6.07
CA LEU A 104 10.60 3.63 4.85
C LEU A 104 11.51 4.05 3.67
N ARG A 105 12.71 3.47 3.60
CA ARG A 105 13.67 3.77 2.52
C ARG A 105 13.62 2.75 1.39
N THR A 106 13.38 1.50 1.72
CA THR A 106 13.40 0.37 0.78
C THR A 106 12.08 -0.38 0.78
N LEU A 107 11.88 -1.24 -0.22
CA LEU A 107 10.76 -2.19 -0.22
C LEU A 107 10.81 -3.13 0.98
N ALA A 108 12.02 -3.56 1.39
CA ALA A 108 12.21 -4.37 2.58
C ALA A 108 11.74 -3.65 3.85
N ASP A 109 12.06 -2.34 3.99
CA ASP A 109 11.59 -1.55 5.13
C ASP A 109 10.07 -1.56 5.21
N LEU A 110 9.37 -1.34 4.08
CA LEU A 110 7.91 -1.32 4.06
C LEU A 110 7.30 -2.68 4.42
N HIS A 111 7.87 -3.79 3.92
CA HIS A 111 7.44 -5.14 4.28
C HIS A 111 7.66 -5.42 5.77
N HIS A 112 8.86 -5.16 6.29
CA HIS A 112 9.18 -5.36 7.70
C HIS A 112 8.33 -4.49 8.61
N PHE A 113 8.08 -3.26 8.19
CA PHE A 113 7.30 -2.30 8.93
C PHE A 113 5.85 -2.74 9.10
N ILE A 114 5.20 -3.15 8.00
CA ILE A 114 3.84 -3.67 8.06
C ILE A 114 3.80 -4.98 8.85
N ALA A 115 4.75 -5.89 8.63
CA ALA A 115 4.84 -7.13 9.40
C ALA A 115 5.01 -6.87 10.91
N ALA A 116 5.72 -5.81 11.31
CA ALA A 116 5.86 -5.41 12.70
C ALA A 116 4.57 -4.85 13.30
N LYS A 117 3.73 -4.17 12.51
CA LYS A 117 2.43 -3.65 12.96
C LYS A 117 1.36 -4.73 13.12
N LEU A 118 1.59 -5.93 12.57
CA LEU A 118 0.67 -7.06 12.60
C LEU A 118 1.02 -8.12 13.65
N LYS A 119 2.08 -7.88 14.43
CA LYS A 119 2.41 -8.64 15.63
C LYS A 119 1.69 -8.04 16.84
#